data_AF-A0A950AW41-F1
#
_entry.id   AF-A0A950AW41-F1
#
_cell.length_a   1.000
_cell.length_b   1.000
_cell.length_c   1.000
_cell.angle_alpha   90.00
_cell.angle_beta   90.00
_cell.angle_gamma   90.00
#
_symmetry.space_group_name_H-M   'P 1'
#
loop_
_entity.id
_entity.type
_entity.pdbx_description
1 polymer ?
#
loop_
_entity_poly.entity_id
_entity_poly.type
_entity_poly.pdbx_seq_one_letter_code
_entity_poly.pdbx_strand_id
1 'polypeptide(L)'
;MARRKTLPDSIRTKCLLAERLSALRAELFGDRGGPELARRLGIPVRTWYNYEAGVTVPAEIVLRIIELTRVEPMWLLHGKSPKYRDPTSQPTIEPEATTPQAVSSLLRTALQLLERTGMDRPDQHARPDRDVPPSQG
;
A
#
# COMPACT_ATOMS: atom_id res chain seq x y z
N MET A 1 -23.18 -30.24 11.96
CA MET A 1 -21.89 -30.50 11.26
C MET A 1 -20.75 -30.39 12.27
N ALA A 2 -20.19 -31.51 12.72
CA ALA A 2 -19.23 -31.56 13.82
C ALA A 2 -17.80 -31.79 13.30
N ARG A 3 -16.94 -30.76 13.32
CA ARG A 3 -15.52 -30.90 12.95
C ARG A 3 -14.67 -31.26 14.18
N ARG A 4 -14.85 -32.46 14.72
CA ARG A 4 -13.94 -33.04 15.74
C ARG A 4 -12.71 -33.64 15.06
N LYS A 5 -11.80 -32.78 14.60
CA LYS A 5 -10.44 -33.16 14.15
C LYS A 5 -9.38 -32.05 14.32
N THR A 6 -9.73 -30.86 14.81
CA THR A 6 -8.92 -29.64 14.64
C THR A 6 -7.91 -29.32 15.76
N LEU A 7 -7.95 -30.02 16.89
CA LEU A 7 -7.01 -29.75 18.00
C LEU A 7 -5.55 -30.10 17.65
N PRO A 8 -5.24 -31.29 17.10
CA PRO A 8 -3.86 -31.69 16.77
C PRO A 8 -3.25 -30.78 15.70
N ASP A 9 -4.04 -30.40 14.70
CA ASP A 9 -3.59 -29.52 13.61
C ASP A 9 -3.26 -28.13 14.13
N SER A 10 -4.09 -27.57 15.02
CA SER A 10 -3.84 -26.25 15.60
C SER A 10 -2.55 -26.21 16.44
N ILE A 11 -2.26 -27.28 17.19
CA ILE A 11 -1.03 -27.40 17.98
C ILE A 11 0.17 -27.50 17.03
N ARG A 12 0.09 -28.35 16.00
CA ARG A 12 1.13 -28.48 14.98
C ARG A 12 1.43 -27.15 14.31
N THR A 13 0.41 -26.38 13.91
CA THR A 13 0.60 -25.06 13.30
C THR A 13 1.34 -24.10 14.22
N LYS A 14 1.02 -24.08 15.52
CA LYS A 14 1.71 -23.23 16.50
C LYS A 14 3.17 -23.62 16.70
N CYS A 15 3.47 -24.92 16.84
CA CYS A 15 4.84 -25.41 16.95
C CYS A 15 5.67 -25.04 15.72
N LEU A 16 5.12 -25.25 14.51
CA LEU A 16 5.80 -24.90 13.26
C LEU A 16 6.06 -23.39 13.13
N LEU A 17 5.14 -22.54 13.60
CA LEU A 17 5.36 -21.10 13.64
C LEU A 17 6.48 -20.75 14.62
N ALA A 18 6.47 -21.33 15.81
CA ALA A 18 7.47 -21.09 16.84
C ALA A 18 8.89 -21.51 16.41
N GLU A 19 9.01 -22.65 15.72
CA GLU A 19 10.27 -23.10 15.11
C GLU A 19 10.81 -22.07 14.11
N ARG A 20 9.95 -21.54 13.23
CA ARG A 20 10.35 -20.52 12.26
C ARG A 20 10.73 -19.20 12.92
N LEU A 21 10.04 -18.79 13.99
CA LEU A 21 10.41 -17.61 14.77
C LEU A 21 11.77 -17.77 15.45
N SER A 22 12.05 -18.94 16.02
CA SER A 22 13.34 -19.24 16.63
C SER A 22 14.48 -19.23 15.60
N ALA A 23 14.25 -19.85 14.44
CA ALA A 23 15.21 -19.83 13.33
C ALA A 23 15.46 -18.40 12.80
N LEU A 24 14.41 -17.60 12.67
CA LEU A 24 14.49 -16.21 12.24
C LEU A 24 15.27 -15.35 13.24
N ARG A 25 15.01 -15.50 14.53
CA ARG A 25 15.80 -14.81 15.57
C ARG A 25 17.26 -15.24 15.54
N ALA A 26 17.54 -16.55 15.51
CA ALA A 26 18.90 -17.06 15.54
C ALA A 26 19.72 -16.54 14.34
N GLU A 27 19.10 -16.45 13.17
CA GLU A 27 19.76 -15.92 11.97
C GLU A 27 20.03 -14.41 12.05
N LEU A 28 19.05 -13.60 12.48
CA LEU A 28 19.16 -12.14 12.44
C LEU A 28 19.83 -11.52 13.67
N PHE A 29 19.71 -12.18 14.82
CA PHE A 29 20.14 -11.64 16.12
C PHE A 29 21.08 -12.59 16.87
N GLY A 30 21.37 -13.78 16.33
CA GLY A 30 22.19 -14.80 16.98
C GLY A 30 21.46 -15.57 18.10
N ASP A 31 22.13 -16.59 18.65
CA ASP A 31 21.59 -17.50 19.66
C ASP A 31 21.13 -16.79 20.94
N ARG A 32 21.80 -15.70 21.32
CA ARG A 32 21.46 -14.87 22.49
C ARG A 32 20.65 -13.63 22.13
N GLY A 33 20.12 -13.56 20.91
CA GLY A 33 19.39 -12.41 20.38
C GLY A 33 17.96 -12.20 20.92
N GLY A 34 17.44 -13.14 21.71
CA GLY A 34 16.05 -13.09 22.21
C GLY A 34 15.70 -11.80 22.98
N PRO A 35 16.51 -11.38 23.96
CA PRO A 35 16.28 -10.12 24.68
C PRO A 35 16.32 -8.89 23.77
N GLU A 36 17.15 -8.87 22.73
CA GLU A 36 17.24 -7.76 21.80
C GLU A 36 16.01 -7.66 20.90
N LEU A 37 15.58 -8.79 20.33
CA LEU A 37 14.37 -8.84 19.52
C LEU A 37 13.14 -8.45 20.33
N ALA A 38 13.03 -8.93 21.57
CA ALA A 38 11.94 -8.55 22.48
C ALA A 38 11.91 -7.04 22.75
N ARG A 39 13.07 -6.41 23.00
CA ARG A 39 13.18 -4.95 23.16
C ARG A 39 12.69 -4.20 21.92
N ARG A 40 13.10 -4.63 20.72
CA ARG A 40 12.68 -3.99 19.45
C ARG A 40 11.18 -4.14 19.18
N LEU A 41 10.58 -5.25 19.61
CA LEU A 41 9.13 -5.48 19.50
C LEU A 41 8.32 -4.77 20.59
N GLY A 42 9.00 -4.23 21.63
CA GLY A 42 8.36 -3.58 22.77
C GLY A 42 7.61 -4.55 23.69
N ILE A 43 8.11 -5.78 23.83
CA ILE A 43 7.48 -6.83 24.67
C ILE A 43 8.45 -7.34 25.76
N PRO A 44 7.94 -7.91 26.86
CA PRO A 44 8.78 -8.59 27.84
C PRO A 44 9.55 -9.75 27.22
N VAL A 45 10.79 -9.97 27.65
CA VAL A 45 11.65 -11.07 27.16
C VAL A 45 10.98 -12.43 27.37
N ARG A 46 10.31 -12.63 28.51
CA ARG A 46 9.56 -13.87 28.79
C ARG A 46 8.43 -14.12 27.77
N THR A 47 7.77 -13.06 27.31
CA THR A 47 6.72 -13.14 26.30
C THR A 47 7.28 -13.64 24.97
N TRP A 48 8.47 -13.18 24.58
CA TRP A 48 9.17 -13.71 23.41
C TRP A 48 9.45 -15.21 23.53
N TYR A 49 10.00 -15.67 24.67
CA TYR A 49 10.25 -17.10 24.88
C TYR A 49 8.97 -17.96 24.84
N ASN A 50 7.83 -17.42 25.28
CA ASN A 50 6.55 -18.11 25.14
C ASN A 50 6.15 -18.31 23.67
N TYR A 51 6.44 -17.34 22.80
CA TYR A 51 6.19 -17.46 21.37
C TYR A 51 7.09 -18.51 20.72
N GLU A 52 8.37 -18.57 21.10
CA GLU A 52 9.28 -19.62 20.67
C GLU A 52 8.93 -21.01 21.22
N ALA A 53 8.14 -21.07 22.30
CA ALA A 53 7.61 -22.31 22.86
C ALA A 53 6.29 -22.78 22.22
N GLY A 54 5.71 -22.04 21.27
CA GLY A 54 4.46 -22.43 20.60
C GLY A 54 3.18 -21.90 21.23
N VAL A 55 3.26 -20.88 22.08
CA VAL A 55 2.05 -20.13 22.49
C VAL A 55 1.51 -19.35 21.30
N THR A 56 0.19 -19.12 21.27
CA THR A 56 -0.45 -18.28 20.25
C THR A 56 0.20 -16.90 20.21
N VAL A 57 0.71 -16.52 19.05
CA VAL A 57 1.27 -15.18 18.81
C VAL A 57 0.14 -14.25 18.37
N PRO A 58 -0.06 -13.10 19.02
CA PRO A 58 -1.04 -12.10 18.58
C PRO A 58 -0.70 -11.55 17.20
N ALA A 59 -1.72 -11.21 16.41
CA ALA A 59 -1.55 -10.80 15.01
C ALA A 59 -0.69 -9.53 14.88
N GLU A 60 -0.89 -8.57 15.77
CA GLU A 60 -0.12 -7.33 15.84
C GLU A 60 1.38 -7.58 16.08
N ILE A 61 1.74 -8.62 16.84
CA ILE A 61 3.13 -8.99 17.07
C ILE A 61 3.71 -9.61 15.80
N VAL A 62 2.95 -10.46 15.10
CA VAL A 62 3.36 -11.03 13.81
C VAL A 62 3.64 -9.92 12.79
N LEU A 63 2.76 -8.91 12.71
CA LEU A 63 2.94 -7.76 11.82
C LEU A 63 4.20 -6.95 12.15
N ARG A 64 4.47 -6.70 13.45
CA ARG A 64 5.71 -6.03 13.88
C ARG A 64 6.96 -6.84 13.55
N ILE A 65 6.90 -8.17 13.66
CA ILE A 65 8.01 -9.05 13.26
C ILE A 65 8.27 -8.91 11.76
N ILE A 66 7.22 -8.94 10.93
CA ILE A 66 7.32 -8.75 9.47
C ILE A 66 7.93 -7.39 9.14
N GLU A 67 7.46 -6.33 9.78
CA GLU A 67 7.98 -4.98 9.57
C GLU A 67 9.46 -4.87 9.95
N LEU A 68 9.82 -5.36 11.13
CA LEU A 68 11.17 -5.28 11.69
C LEU A 68 12.20 -6.10 10.90
N THR A 69 11.81 -7.29 10.45
CA THR A 69 12.73 -8.27 9.86
C THR A 69 12.64 -8.39 8.35
N ARG A 70 11.61 -7.78 7.74
CA ARG A 70 11.28 -7.91 6.31
C ARG A 70 11.09 -9.37 5.87
N VAL A 71 10.80 -10.27 6.81
CA VAL A 71 10.46 -11.66 6.50
C VAL A 71 9.19 -11.70 5.67
N GLU A 72 9.17 -12.60 4.69
CA GLU A 72 8.02 -12.79 3.83
C GLU A 72 6.89 -13.53 4.60
N PRO A 73 5.64 -13.03 4.59
CA PRO A 73 4.54 -13.63 5.36
C PRO A 73 4.19 -15.07 4.99
N MET A 74 4.22 -15.45 3.72
CA MET A 74 3.98 -16.82 3.25
C MET A 74 5.07 -17.78 3.73
N TRP A 75 6.33 -17.36 3.82
CA TRP A 75 7.41 -18.12 4.44
C TRP A 75 7.18 -18.26 5.94
N LEU A 76 6.77 -17.19 6.62
CA LEU A 76 6.47 -17.27 8.05
C LEU A 76 5.26 -18.18 8.34
N LEU A 77 4.28 -18.25 7.44
CA LEU A 77 3.08 -19.06 7.59
C LEU A 77 3.28 -20.54 7.19
N HIS A 78 4.03 -20.79 6.12
CA HIS A 78 4.12 -22.12 5.49
C HIS A 78 5.54 -22.69 5.39
N GLY A 79 6.58 -21.87 5.62
CA GLY A 79 7.98 -22.23 5.38
C GLY A 79 8.32 -22.38 3.89
N LYS A 80 7.48 -21.84 3.01
CA LYS A 80 7.64 -21.88 1.54
C LYS A 80 7.87 -20.47 1.02
N SER A 81 8.42 -20.33 -0.19
CA SER A 81 8.80 -19.04 -0.81
C SER A 81 10.12 -18.48 -0.25
N PRO A 82 10.69 -17.43 -0.88
CA PRO A 82 11.88 -16.74 -0.35
C PRO A 82 11.63 -16.24 1.07
N LYS A 83 12.62 -16.41 1.95
CA LYS A 83 12.49 -16.07 3.38
C LYS A 83 12.32 -14.58 3.63
N TYR A 84 13.01 -13.75 2.86
CA TYR A 84 12.96 -12.29 2.99
C TYR A 84 12.39 -11.68 1.72
N ARG A 85 11.70 -10.56 1.88
CA ARG A 85 11.28 -9.74 0.74
C ARG A 85 12.51 -9.16 0.06
N ASP A 86 12.61 -9.35 -1.25
CA ASP A 86 13.63 -8.69 -2.06
C ASP A 86 13.37 -7.16 -2.02
N PRO A 87 14.38 -6.33 -1.69
CA PRO A 87 14.23 -4.88 -1.67
C PRO A 87 13.77 -4.29 -3.01
N THR A 88 14.04 -4.98 -4.12
CA THR A 88 13.60 -4.59 -5.47
C THR A 88 12.17 -5.02 -5.80
N SER A 89 11.62 -5.99 -5.06
CA SER A 89 10.26 -6.50 -5.22
C SER A 89 9.25 -5.81 -4.30
N GLN A 90 9.50 -4.55 -3.92
CA GLN A 90 8.40 -3.75 -3.39
C GLN A 90 7.28 -3.82 -4.43
N PRO A 91 6.05 -4.22 -4.06
CA PRO A 91 4.93 -3.82 -4.86
C PRO A 91 5.00 -2.31 -4.81
N THR A 92 5.53 -1.70 -5.86
CA THR A 92 5.25 -0.31 -6.14
C THR A 92 3.74 -0.29 -6.11
N ILE A 93 3.18 0.25 -5.04
CA ILE A 93 1.85 0.82 -5.11
C ILE A 93 2.08 2.01 -6.04
N GLU A 94 2.26 1.73 -7.33
CA GLU A 94 2.05 2.68 -8.40
C GLU A 94 0.60 3.08 -8.13
N PRO A 95 0.31 4.32 -7.71
CA PRO A 95 -1.04 4.79 -7.80
C PRO A 95 -1.44 4.56 -9.25
N GLU A 96 -2.42 3.67 -9.43
CA GLU A 96 -2.97 3.24 -10.70
C GLU A 96 -3.02 4.44 -11.66
N ALA A 97 -2.12 4.40 -12.65
CA ALA A 97 -1.90 5.33 -13.73
C ALA A 97 -2.74 6.63 -13.72
N THR A 98 -2.32 7.62 -12.92
CA THR A 98 -2.40 9.00 -13.39
C THR A 98 -1.04 9.34 -13.98
N THR A 99 -0.76 8.81 -15.17
CA THR A 99 0.42 9.26 -15.91
C THR A 99 0.32 10.77 -16.10
N PRO A 100 1.39 11.55 -15.87
CA PRO A 100 1.39 13.01 -16.11
C PRO A 100 0.87 13.36 -17.51
N GLN A 101 1.08 12.45 -18.47
CA GLN A 101 0.62 12.53 -19.84
C GLN A 101 -0.92 12.42 -20.01
N ALA A 102 -1.60 11.61 -19.20
CA ALA A 102 -3.07 11.52 -19.21
C ALA A 102 -3.70 12.82 -18.69
N VAL A 103 -3.18 13.36 -17.59
CA VAL A 103 -3.63 14.66 -17.04
C VAL A 103 -3.36 15.79 -18.04
N SER A 104 -2.16 15.82 -18.61
CA SER A 104 -1.79 16.84 -19.61
C SER A 104 -2.67 16.77 -20.86
N SER A 105 -3.06 15.56 -21.29
CA SER A 105 -3.95 15.39 -22.44
C SER A 105 -5.35 15.88 -22.12
N LEU A 106 -5.89 15.54 -20.94
CA LEU A 106 -7.20 16.00 -20.49
C LEU A 106 -7.26 17.52 -20.35
N LEU A 107 -6.24 18.14 -19.74
CA LEU A 107 -6.13 19.59 -19.59
C LEU A 107 -6.05 20.28 -20.96
N ARG A 108 -5.27 19.76 -21.90
CA ARG A 108 -5.17 20.30 -23.26
C ARG A 108 -6.53 20.25 -23.99
N THR A 109 -7.26 19.14 -23.87
CA THR A 109 -8.59 19.01 -24.47
C THR A 109 -9.59 19.98 -23.84
N ALA A 110 -9.57 20.15 -22.53
CA ALA A 110 -10.44 21.09 -21.83
C ALA A 110 -10.20 22.55 -22.27
N LEU A 111 -8.93 22.96 -22.39
CA LEU A 111 -8.58 24.30 -22.87
C LEU A 111 -9.04 24.53 -24.32
N GLN A 112 -8.87 23.55 -25.21
CA GLN A 112 -9.34 23.64 -26.60
C GLN A 112 -10.86 23.78 -26.72
N LEU A 113 -11.62 23.16 -25.81
CA LEU A 113 -13.08 23.30 -25.78
C LEU A 113 -13.50 24.70 -25.33
N LEU A 114 -12.82 25.28 -24.34
CA LEU A 114 -13.09 26.64 -23.88
C LEU A 114 -12.76 27.68 -24.96
N GLU A 115 -11.65 27.51 -25.69
CA GLU A 115 -11.27 28.37 -26.82
C GLU A 115 -12.29 28.32 -27.96
N ARG A 116 -12.83 27.14 -28.27
CA ARG A 116 -13.90 26.97 -29.26
C ARG A 116 -15.22 27.61 -28.84
N THR A 117 -15.54 27.59 -27.55
CA THR A 117 -16.79 28.15 -27.01
C THR A 117 -16.71 29.68 -26.88
N GLY A 118 -15.50 30.25 -26.83
CA GLY A 118 -15.27 31.69 -26.75
C GLY A 118 -15.39 32.46 -28.09
N MET A 119 -15.56 31.77 -29.22
CA MET A 119 -15.62 32.38 -30.57
C MET A 119 -17.05 32.67 -31.08
N ASP A 120 -18.10 32.26 -30.36
CA ASP A 120 -19.50 32.45 -30.76
C ASP A 120 -20.14 33.72 -30.16
N ARG A 121 -19.38 34.81 -30.01
CA ARG A 121 -19.96 36.11 -29.67
C ARG A 121 -20.00 36.97 -30.94
N PRO A 122 -21.12 36.98 -31.70
CA PRO A 122 -21.24 37.88 -32.84
C PRO A 122 -21.28 39.32 -32.33
N ASP A 123 -20.30 40.10 -32.80
CA ASP A 123 -20.29 41.56 -32.75
C ASP A 123 -21.56 42.12 -33.39
N GLN A 124 -22.59 42.39 -32.58
CA GLN A 124 -23.76 43.15 -33.01
C GLN A 124 -23.70 44.55 -32.42
N HIS A 125 -22.82 45.41 -32.93
CA HIS A 125 -22.95 46.88 -32.81
C HIS A 125 -22.40 47.58 -34.06
N ALA A 126 -22.93 47.22 -35.24
CA ALA A 126 -22.87 48.08 -36.41
C ALA A 126 -24.31 48.51 -36.74
N ARG A 127 -24.69 49.73 -36.32
CA ARG A 127 -25.93 50.38 -36.79
C ARG A 127 -25.63 51.12 -38.09
N PRO A 128 -26.41 50.91 -39.17
CA PRO A 128 -26.18 51.59 -40.43
C PRO A 128 -26.80 52.99 -40.45
N ASP A 129 -26.31 53.77 -41.41
CA ASP A 129 -26.69 55.11 -41.84
C ASP A 129 -28.15 55.51 -41.62
N ARG A 130 -28.34 56.74 -41.14
CA ARG A 130 -29.59 57.49 -41.34
C ARG A 130 -29.38 58.50 -42.46
N ASP A 131 -30.13 58.28 -43.54
CA ASP A 131 -30.34 59.17 -44.67
C ASP A 131 -30.57 60.64 -44.28
N VAL A 132 -29.85 61.51 -45.00
CA VAL A 132 -30.07 62.95 -45.24
C VAL A 132 -31.15 63.05 -46.34
N PRO A 133 -32.13 64.00 -46.37
CA PRO A 133 -31.90 65.36 -46.93
C PRO A 133 -32.95 66.45 -46.51
N PRO A 134 -33.11 67.59 -47.21
CA PRO A 134 -32.20 68.74 -47.26
C PRO A 134 -32.89 70.10 -46.96
N SER A 135 -32.06 71.15 -46.87
CA SER A 135 -32.28 72.58 -47.21
C SER A 135 -33.62 73.28 -46.96
N GLN A 136 -33.58 74.45 -46.32
CA GLN A 136 -34.01 75.81 -46.78
C GLN A 136 -34.12 76.68 -45.50
N GLY A 137 -33.33 77.75 -45.34
CA GLY A 137 -33.61 79.08 -45.84
C GLY A 137 -33.21 80.08 -44.76
#